data_AF-A0A950A5D2-F1
#
_entry.id   AF-A0A950A5D2-F1
#
_cell.length_a   1.000
_cell.length_b   1.000
_cell.length_c   1.000
_cell.angle_alpha   90.00
_cell.angle_beta   90.00
_cell.angle_gamma   90.00
#
_symmetry.space_group_name_H-M   'P 1'
#
loop_
_entity.id
_entity.type
_entity.pdbx_description
1 polymer ?
#
loop_
_entity_poly.entity_id
_entity_poly.type
_entity_poly.pdbx_seq_one_letter_code
_entity_poly.pdbx_strand_id
1 'polypeptide(L)'
;MSEPRSLPPHPDLRHLRDEAKRRRKSGEFPSVALAQLGIAREYGFRSWPRLKFHVEAVTLDATVRAQVLIASATSADLRRARALLDADPALARHDLACACATGEADEVSRRLAARPSAVSEPTGPNGWAPILYACFSRLLRGDAERASRIREVVRLLLAAGADPNAFYVNDDKWLQVALYGAAGIAGDPELTRMLLAAGADPTDDREGLHGNEVLYHACEFPDPTCAMLVIDAGCRQDFVDYDLGRALNFPNAEMVQMFCTHGARADAGHLHQAVWRRRPPRTIAVLLDAGAPID
;
A
#
# COMPACT_ATOMS: atom_id res chain seq x y z
N MET A 1 -15.15 -24.45 30.18
CA MET A 1 -15.24 -23.17 29.45
C MET A 1 -16.42 -23.29 28.51
N SER A 2 -17.43 -22.43 28.64
CA SER A 2 -18.61 -22.45 27.76
C SER A 2 -18.18 -22.17 26.32
N GLU A 3 -18.80 -22.83 25.34
CA GLU A 3 -18.57 -22.52 23.93
C GLU A 3 -18.90 -21.04 23.64
N PRO A 4 -18.10 -20.37 22.79
CA PRO A 4 -18.35 -18.99 22.43
C PRO A 4 -19.70 -18.87 21.71
N ARG A 5 -20.51 -17.89 22.12
CA ARG A 5 -21.75 -17.52 21.45
C ARG A 5 -21.42 -17.06 20.02
N SER A 6 -22.24 -17.45 19.06
CA SER A 6 -22.18 -16.90 17.71
C SER A 6 -22.99 -15.60 17.63
N LEU A 7 -22.44 -14.59 16.96
CA LEU A 7 -23.20 -13.38 16.66
C LEU A 7 -24.33 -13.72 15.68
N PRO A 8 -25.51 -13.09 15.81
CA PRO A 8 -26.56 -13.23 14.81
C PRO A 8 -26.10 -12.65 13.45
N PRO A 9 -26.73 -13.02 12.31
CA PRO A 9 -26.33 -12.58 10.98
C PRO A 9 -26.28 -11.05 10.80
N HIS A 10 -27.14 -10.34 11.55
CA HIS A 10 -27.16 -8.87 11.59
C HIS A 10 -27.03 -8.41 13.05
N PRO A 11 -25.80 -8.38 13.59
CA PRO A 11 -25.58 -8.01 14.98
C PRO A 11 -25.81 -6.51 15.20
N ASP A 12 -26.55 -6.09 16.21
CA ASP A 12 -26.77 -4.66 16.50
C ASP A 12 -25.91 -4.21 17.69
N LEU A 13 -25.03 -3.24 17.45
CA LEU A 13 -24.19 -2.67 18.50
C LEU A 13 -25.00 -1.99 19.61
N ARG A 14 -26.16 -1.41 19.28
CA ARG A 14 -27.09 -0.83 20.27
C ARG A 14 -27.60 -1.92 21.19
N HIS A 15 -28.05 -3.04 20.62
CA HIS A 15 -28.48 -4.21 21.39
C HIS A 15 -27.40 -4.70 22.36
N LEU A 16 -26.16 -4.86 21.90
CA LEU A 16 -25.05 -5.31 22.74
C LEU A 16 -24.70 -4.29 23.85
N ARG A 17 -24.79 -2.99 23.57
CA ARG A 17 -24.62 -1.93 24.58
C ARG A 17 -25.71 -1.98 25.63
N ASP A 18 -26.95 -2.22 25.24
CA ASP A 18 -28.07 -2.30 26.16
C ASP A 18 -28.06 -3.59 26.97
N GLU A 19 -27.60 -4.71 26.39
CA GLU A 19 -27.28 -5.94 27.14
C GLU A 19 -26.23 -5.67 28.23
N ALA A 20 -25.13 -4.99 27.91
CA ALA A 20 -24.10 -4.64 28.90
C ALA A 20 -24.66 -3.80 30.05
N LYS A 21 -25.53 -2.81 29.75
CA LYS A 21 -26.21 -2.01 30.78
C LYS A 21 -27.15 -2.86 31.64
N ARG A 22 -27.91 -3.78 31.03
CA ARG A 22 -28.83 -4.68 31.75
C ARG A 22 -28.07 -5.60 32.70
N ARG A 23 -26.99 -6.24 32.25
CA ARG A 23 -26.15 -7.13 33.08
C ARG A 23 -25.44 -6.40 34.22
N ARG A 24 -25.04 -5.15 33.99
CA ARG A 24 -24.58 -4.28 35.10
C ARG A 24 -25.71 -3.97 36.09
N LYS A 25 -26.93 -3.69 35.61
CA LYS A 25 -28.07 -3.35 36.47
C LYS A 25 -28.57 -4.55 37.30
N SER A 26 -28.46 -5.78 36.77
CA SER A 26 -28.80 -7.01 37.50
C SER A 26 -27.76 -7.43 38.54
N GLY A 27 -26.60 -6.74 38.61
CA GLY A 27 -25.52 -7.07 39.54
C GLY A 27 -24.56 -8.16 39.05
N GLU A 28 -24.75 -8.69 37.83
CA GLU A 28 -23.86 -9.71 37.23
C GLU A 28 -22.42 -9.18 37.05
N PHE A 29 -22.30 -7.89 36.72
CA PHE A 29 -21.01 -7.20 36.63
C PHE A 29 -21.00 -5.90 37.43
N PRO A 30 -19.86 -5.55 38.06
CA PRO A 30 -19.76 -4.35 38.90
C PRO A 30 -19.69 -3.05 38.09
N SER A 31 -19.36 -3.11 36.79
CA SER A 31 -19.33 -1.95 35.91
C SER A 31 -19.75 -2.30 34.48
N VAL A 32 -20.18 -1.28 33.72
CA VAL A 32 -20.55 -1.45 32.30
C VAL A 32 -19.34 -1.87 31.47
N ALA A 33 -18.13 -1.38 31.80
CA ALA A 33 -16.90 -1.75 31.10
C ALA A 33 -16.56 -3.24 31.28
N LEU A 34 -16.77 -3.78 32.49
CA LEU A 34 -16.57 -5.21 32.74
C LEU A 34 -17.64 -6.08 32.09
N ALA A 35 -18.91 -5.61 32.07
CA ALA A 35 -19.98 -6.27 31.32
C ALA A 35 -19.66 -6.32 29.81
N GLN A 36 -19.19 -5.21 29.23
CA GLN A 36 -18.76 -5.13 27.83
C GLN A 36 -17.60 -6.09 27.53
N LEU A 37 -16.62 -6.21 28.43
CA LEU A 37 -15.52 -7.16 28.29
C LEU A 37 -16.01 -8.61 28.38
N GLY A 38 -16.92 -8.91 29.31
CA GLY A 38 -17.55 -10.22 29.45
C GLY A 38 -18.29 -10.63 28.17
N ILE A 39 -19.16 -9.75 27.67
CA ILE A 39 -19.88 -9.94 26.41
C ILE A 39 -18.90 -10.13 25.23
N ALA A 40 -17.85 -9.31 25.14
CA ALA A 40 -16.83 -9.48 24.09
C ALA A 40 -16.22 -10.89 24.12
N ARG A 41 -15.83 -11.38 25.30
CA ARG A 41 -15.23 -12.70 25.47
C ARG A 41 -16.21 -13.84 25.18
N GLU A 42 -17.49 -13.68 25.52
CA GLU A 42 -18.55 -14.63 25.17
C GLU A 42 -18.66 -14.82 23.66
N TYR A 43 -18.48 -13.76 22.87
CA TYR A 43 -18.46 -13.83 21.40
C TYR A 43 -17.04 -14.10 20.82
N GLY A 44 -16.07 -14.48 21.65
CA GLY A 44 -14.70 -14.82 21.21
C GLY A 44 -13.76 -13.63 21.00
N PHE A 45 -14.18 -12.39 21.32
CA PHE A 45 -13.37 -11.20 21.18
C PHE A 45 -12.59 -10.87 22.46
N ARG A 46 -11.30 -10.55 22.32
CA ARG A 46 -10.41 -10.22 23.45
C ARG A 46 -10.72 -8.87 24.12
N SER A 47 -11.49 -8.00 23.47
CA SER A 47 -11.87 -6.70 24.00
C SER A 47 -13.16 -6.17 23.34
N TRP A 48 -13.85 -5.29 24.05
CA TRP A 48 -15.06 -4.62 23.55
C TRP A 48 -14.82 -3.78 22.28
N PRO A 49 -13.73 -3.00 22.14
CA PRO A 49 -13.43 -2.32 20.88
C PRO A 49 -13.32 -3.25 19.66
N ARG A 50 -12.81 -4.48 19.83
CA ARG A 50 -12.73 -5.46 18.73
C ARG A 50 -14.11 -6.02 18.36
N LEU A 51 -14.95 -6.34 19.35
CA LEU A 51 -16.34 -6.75 19.10
C LEU A 51 -17.11 -5.62 18.41
N LYS A 52 -16.99 -4.39 18.93
CA LYS A 52 -17.62 -3.20 18.33
C LYS A 52 -17.20 -3.02 16.87
N PHE A 53 -15.90 -3.05 16.61
CA PHE A 53 -15.37 -2.92 15.26
C PHE A 53 -15.91 -4.02 14.35
N HIS A 54 -15.93 -5.28 14.81
CA HIS A 54 -16.48 -6.39 14.03
C HIS A 54 -17.97 -6.17 13.70
N VAL A 55 -18.79 -5.80 14.69
CA VAL A 55 -20.23 -5.53 14.48
C VAL A 55 -20.45 -4.37 13.51
N GLU A 56 -19.72 -3.26 13.66
CA GLU A 56 -19.77 -2.14 12.70
C GLU A 56 -19.29 -2.59 11.31
N ALA A 57 -18.30 -3.47 11.24
CA ALA A 57 -17.76 -4.06 10.03
C ALA A 57 -18.61 -5.18 9.42
N VAL A 58 -19.72 -5.62 10.03
CA VAL A 58 -20.63 -6.62 9.41
C VAL A 58 -22.06 -6.12 9.27
N THR A 59 -22.39 -4.98 9.88
CA THR A 59 -23.71 -4.32 9.74
C THR A 59 -23.79 -3.35 8.57
N LEU A 60 -22.66 -2.86 8.08
CA LEU A 60 -22.61 -2.04 6.86
C LEU A 60 -22.91 -2.91 5.62
N ASP A 61 -23.55 -2.31 4.62
CA ASP A 61 -23.73 -2.92 3.30
C ASP A 61 -22.38 -3.42 2.75
N ALA A 62 -22.38 -4.60 2.11
CA ALA A 62 -21.14 -5.22 1.62
C ALA A 62 -20.37 -4.31 0.67
N THR A 63 -21.07 -3.51 -0.15
CA THR A 63 -20.48 -2.52 -1.04
C THR A 63 -19.76 -1.44 -0.25
N VAL A 64 -20.38 -0.89 0.79
CA VAL A 64 -19.75 0.15 1.64
C VAL A 64 -18.50 -0.42 2.32
N ARG A 65 -18.55 -1.67 2.78
CA ARG A 65 -17.39 -2.33 3.40
C ARG A 65 -16.27 -2.59 2.42
N ALA A 66 -16.58 -3.01 1.19
CA ALA A 66 -15.62 -3.14 0.11
C ALA A 66 -14.95 -1.80 -0.22
N GLN A 67 -15.71 -0.71 -0.28
CA GLN A 67 -15.15 0.63 -0.49
C GLN A 67 -14.21 1.04 0.64
N VAL A 68 -14.58 0.79 1.90
CA VAL A 68 -13.72 1.08 3.06
C VAL A 68 -12.47 0.18 3.04
N LEU A 69 -12.59 -1.09 2.64
CA LEU A 69 -11.46 -1.99 2.48
C LEU A 69 -10.47 -1.43 1.46
N ILE A 70 -10.95 -1.06 0.26
CA ILE A 70 -10.13 -0.46 -0.79
C ILE A 70 -9.46 0.81 -0.30
N ALA A 71 -10.24 1.75 0.24
CA ALA A 71 -9.70 3.01 0.77
C ALA A 71 -8.63 2.76 1.84
N SER A 72 -8.80 1.74 2.69
CA SER A 72 -7.81 1.38 3.73
C SER A 72 -6.57 0.69 3.15
N ALA A 73 -6.74 -0.19 2.15
CA ALA A 73 -5.65 -0.93 1.53
C ALA A 73 -4.78 -0.04 0.62
N THR A 74 -5.37 0.98 -0.02
CA THR A 74 -4.66 1.94 -0.89
C THR A 74 -4.29 3.24 -0.18
N SER A 75 -4.57 3.37 1.13
CA SER A 75 -4.11 4.47 2.01
C SER A 75 -3.27 3.92 3.18
N ALA A 76 -2.88 4.77 4.13
CA ALA A 76 -1.98 4.40 5.22
C ALA A 76 -2.63 3.52 6.34
N ASP A 77 -3.93 3.23 6.31
CA ASP A 77 -4.63 2.50 7.38
C ASP A 77 -4.69 0.98 7.14
N LEU A 78 -3.53 0.35 7.07
CA LEU A 78 -3.40 -1.11 6.89
C LEU A 78 -4.07 -1.92 8.00
N ARG A 79 -4.10 -1.39 9.23
CA ARG A 79 -4.71 -2.08 10.37
C ARG A 79 -6.21 -2.24 10.14
N ARG A 80 -6.87 -1.21 9.60
CA ARG A 80 -8.29 -1.27 9.26
C ARG A 80 -8.57 -2.24 8.11
N ALA A 81 -7.76 -2.21 7.06
CA ALA A 81 -7.89 -3.16 5.94
C ALA A 81 -7.81 -4.61 6.44
N ARG A 82 -6.81 -4.93 7.26
CA ARG A 82 -6.66 -6.28 7.82
C ARG A 82 -7.81 -6.67 8.73
N ALA A 83 -8.27 -5.75 9.59
CA ALA A 83 -9.37 -6.02 10.50
C ALA A 83 -10.70 -6.26 9.76
N LEU A 84 -10.92 -5.62 8.60
CA LEU A 84 -12.08 -5.89 7.73
C LEU A 84 -12.00 -7.29 7.11
N LEU A 85 -10.84 -7.67 6.58
CA LEU A 85 -10.63 -9.00 6.00
C LEU A 85 -10.71 -10.13 7.03
N ASP A 86 -10.20 -9.90 8.25
CA ASP A 86 -10.32 -10.87 9.35
C ASP A 86 -11.78 -11.03 9.80
N ALA A 87 -12.59 -9.97 9.71
CA ALA A 87 -14.00 -9.98 10.09
C ALA A 87 -14.91 -10.57 9.01
N ASP A 88 -14.62 -10.32 7.74
CA ASP A 88 -15.36 -10.82 6.59
C ASP A 88 -14.40 -11.13 5.42
N PRO A 89 -13.88 -12.36 5.36
CA PRO A 89 -12.97 -12.78 4.28
C PRO A 89 -13.59 -12.72 2.89
N ALA A 90 -14.93 -12.77 2.77
CA ALA A 90 -15.59 -12.71 1.47
C ALA A 90 -15.44 -11.33 0.80
N LEU A 91 -15.14 -10.28 1.58
CA LEU A 91 -14.86 -8.93 1.04
C LEU A 91 -13.69 -8.93 0.05
N ALA A 92 -12.71 -9.81 0.22
CA ALA A 92 -11.58 -9.94 -0.70
C ALA A 92 -12.02 -10.21 -2.15
N ARG A 93 -13.19 -10.84 -2.34
CA ARG A 93 -13.72 -11.26 -3.64
C ARG A 93 -14.99 -10.50 -4.05
N HIS A 94 -15.37 -9.46 -3.29
CA HIS A 94 -16.61 -8.72 -3.48
C HIS A 94 -16.76 -8.19 -4.92
N ASP A 95 -15.71 -7.50 -5.39
CA ASP A 95 -15.60 -6.97 -6.74
C ASP A 95 -14.17 -7.11 -7.27
N LEU A 96 -13.96 -6.71 -8.52
CA LEU A 96 -12.66 -6.81 -9.19
C LEU A 96 -11.60 -5.96 -8.48
N ALA A 97 -11.96 -4.76 -7.99
CA ALA A 97 -11.01 -3.91 -7.27
C ALA A 97 -10.51 -4.57 -5.98
N CYS A 98 -11.43 -5.19 -5.21
CA CYS A 98 -11.08 -5.92 -3.99
C CYS A 98 -10.18 -7.10 -4.30
N ALA A 99 -10.53 -7.89 -5.32
CA ALA A 99 -9.72 -9.03 -5.73
C ALA A 99 -8.30 -8.61 -6.13
N CYS A 100 -8.17 -7.48 -6.84
CA CYS A 100 -6.87 -6.90 -7.19
C CYS A 100 -6.07 -6.44 -5.98
N ALA A 101 -6.68 -5.64 -5.10
CA ALA A 101 -5.97 -5.08 -3.93
C ALA A 101 -5.58 -6.15 -2.90
N THR A 102 -6.28 -7.28 -2.84
CA THR A 102 -6.11 -8.32 -1.81
C THR A 102 -5.43 -9.61 -2.30
N GLY A 103 -5.16 -9.73 -3.60
CA GLY A 103 -4.42 -10.84 -4.20
C GLY A 103 -5.27 -12.07 -4.50
N GLU A 104 -6.54 -11.92 -4.88
CA GLU A 104 -7.44 -13.04 -5.18
C GLU A 104 -7.38 -13.41 -6.69
N ALA A 105 -6.27 -14.02 -7.10
CA ALA A 105 -5.95 -14.37 -8.48
C ALA A 105 -7.03 -15.19 -9.23
N ASP A 106 -7.63 -16.18 -8.56
CA ASP A 106 -8.70 -17.01 -9.12
C ASP A 106 -9.94 -16.16 -9.46
N GLU A 107 -10.26 -15.21 -8.58
CA GLU A 107 -11.43 -14.34 -8.75
C GLU A 107 -11.20 -13.32 -9.86
N VAL A 108 -9.98 -12.76 -9.96
CA VAL A 108 -9.57 -11.93 -11.10
C VAL A 108 -9.71 -12.71 -12.40
N SER A 109 -9.12 -13.92 -12.47
CA SER A 109 -9.16 -14.78 -13.65
C SER A 109 -10.60 -15.10 -14.08
N ARG A 110 -11.46 -15.49 -13.12
CA ARG A 110 -12.88 -15.77 -13.37
C ARG A 110 -13.61 -14.57 -13.96
N ARG A 111 -13.37 -13.36 -13.43
CA ARG A 111 -14.02 -12.13 -13.91
C ARG A 111 -13.53 -11.72 -15.30
N LEU A 112 -12.22 -11.81 -15.55
CA LEU A 112 -11.65 -11.51 -16.87
C LEU A 112 -12.09 -12.53 -17.93
N ALA A 113 -12.22 -13.81 -17.59
CA ALA A 113 -12.77 -14.82 -18.50
C ALA A 113 -14.22 -14.51 -18.90
N ALA A 114 -15.03 -13.98 -17.98
CA ALA A 114 -16.41 -13.58 -18.27
C ALA A 114 -16.52 -12.26 -19.04
N ARG A 115 -15.59 -11.32 -18.81
CA ARG A 115 -15.53 -10.01 -19.49
C ARG A 115 -14.08 -9.58 -19.69
N PRO A 116 -13.44 -9.95 -20.81
CA PRO A 116 -12.03 -9.64 -21.06
C PRO A 116 -11.72 -8.14 -21.06
N SER A 117 -12.64 -7.30 -21.52
CA SER A 117 -12.46 -5.84 -21.53
C SER A 117 -12.33 -5.23 -20.13
N ALA A 118 -12.73 -5.95 -19.08
CA ALA A 118 -12.61 -5.48 -17.70
C ALA A 118 -11.14 -5.30 -17.25
N VAL A 119 -10.15 -5.84 -17.99
CA VAL A 119 -8.72 -5.69 -17.69
C VAL A 119 -8.26 -4.22 -17.69
N SER A 120 -8.92 -3.36 -18.48
CA SER A 120 -8.55 -1.95 -18.66
C SER A 120 -9.67 -0.96 -18.32
N GLU A 121 -10.90 -1.44 -18.11
CA GLU A 121 -12.04 -0.58 -17.77
C GLU A 121 -11.95 -0.05 -16.33
N PRO A 122 -12.35 1.21 -16.08
CA PRO A 122 -12.50 1.76 -14.73
C PRO A 122 -13.35 0.87 -13.82
N THR A 123 -12.86 0.63 -12.60
CA THR A 123 -13.56 -0.20 -11.61
C THR A 123 -13.40 0.37 -10.20
N GLY A 124 -14.16 -0.18 -9.25
CA GLY A 124 -14.07 0.15 -7.83
C GLY A 124 -14.44 1.60 -7.48
N PRO A 125 -14.25 2.01 -6.22
CA PRO A 125 -14.64 3.33 -5.73
C PRO A 125 -13.88 4.51 -6.35
N ASN A 126 -12.70 4.27 -6.91
CA ASN A 126 -11.83 5.33 -7.43
C ASN A 126 -11.87 5.42 -8.96
N GLY A 127 -12.61 4.53 -9.64
CA GLY A 127 -12.65 4.47 -11.10
C GLY A 127 -11.28 4.19 -11.73
N TRP A 128 -10.41 3.45 -11.04
CA TRP A 128 -9.07 3.13 -11.52
C TRP A 128 -9.09 1.91 -12.44
N ALA A 129 -8.06 1.80 -13.29
CA ALA A 129 -7.75 0.53 -13.95
C ALA A 129 -7.45 -0.56 -12.89
N PRO A 130 -7.83 -1.82 -13.11
CA PRO A 130 -7.66 -2.90 -12.12
C PRO A 130 -6.23 -3.07 -11.61
N ILE A 131 -5.22 -2.90 -12.47
CA ILE A 131 -3.80 -3.05 -12.10
C ILE A 131 -3.36 -2.04 -11.03
N LEU A 132 -3.95 -0.84 -11.02
CA LEU A 132 -3.63 0.21 -10.05
C LEU A 132 -4.04 -0.21 -8.63
N TYR A 133 -5.14 -0.94 -8.47
CA TYR A 133 -5.54 -1.44 -7.15
C TYR A 133 -4.54 -2.44 -6.57
N ALA A 134 -3.94 -3.29 -7.42
CA ALA A 134 -2.91 -4.22 -6.99
C ALA A 134 -1.59 -3.49 -6.69
N CYS A 135 -1.15 -2.58 -7.58
CA CYS A 135 0.11 -1.84 -7.42
C CYS A 135 0.11 -0.86 -6.24
N PHE A 136 -1.01 -0.16 -5.97
CA PHE A 136 -1.13 0.75 -4.83
C PHE A 136 -1.56 0.07 -3.53
N SER A 137 -1.72 -1.26 -3.54
CA SER A 137 -2.08 -1.98 -2.32
C SER A 137 -0.93 -2.00 -1.32
N ARG A 138 -1.10 -1.34 -0.18
CA ARG A 138 -0.14 -1.42 0.92
C ARG A 138 -0.13 -2.81 1.58
N LEU A 139 -1.07 -3.71 1.23
CA LEU A 139 -1.04 -5.11 1.69
C LEU A 139 0.15 -5.91 1.11
N LEU A 140 0.89 -5.33 0.16
CA LEU A 140 2.22 -5.80 -0.25
C LEU A 140 3.24 -5.72 0.92
N ARG A 141 3.00 -4.91 1.94
CA ARG A 141 3.90 -4.72 3.09
C ARG A 141 3.56 -5.68 4.25
N GLY A 142 4.58 -6.31 4.83
CA GLY A 142 4.50 -7.00 6.12
C GLY A 142 3.90 -8.42 6.14
N ASP A 143 3.29 -8.88 5.04
CA ASP A 143 2.76 -10.24 4.89
C ASP A 143 3.23 -10.82 3.54
N ALA A 144 4.28 -11.66 3.57
CA ALA A 144 4.92 -12.19 2.36
C ALA A 144 3.98 -13.06 1.51
N GLU A 145 3.09 -13.82 2.14
CA GLU A 145 2.09 -14.63 1.45
C GLU A 145 1.07 -13.76 0.72
N ARG A 146 0.63 -12.68 1.36
CA ARG A 146 -0.26 -11.69 0.72
C ARG A 146 0.46 -10.94 -0.40
N ALA A 147 1.72 -10.58 -0.22
CA ALA A 147 2.50 -9.92 -1.25
C ALA A 147 2.65 -10.80 -2.50
N SER A 148 3.03 -12.08 -2.33
CA SER A 148 3.12 -13.07 -3.41
C SER A 148 1.81 -13.19 -4.20
N ARG A 149 0.67 -13.27 -3.50
CA ARG A 149 -0.65 -13.28 -4.12
C ARG A 149 -1.02 -12.01 -4.89
N ILE A 150 -0.61 -10.84 -4.43
CA ILE A 150 -0.85 -9.58 -5.16
C ILE A 150 0.04 -9.54 -6.42
N ARG A 151 1.29 -9.98 -6.33
CA ARG A 151 2.19 -10.11 -7.49
C ARG A 151 1.63 -11.08 -8.54
N GLU A 152 1.01 -12.18 -8.11
CA GLU A 152 0.27 -13.10 -8.99
C GLU A 152 -0.85 -12.38 -9.75
N VAL A 153 -1.65 -11.56 -9.06
CA VAL A 153 -2.69 -10.77 -9.75
C VAL A 153 -2.09 -9.81 -10.78
N VAL A 154 -1.01 -9.10 -10.45
CA VAL A 154 -0.39 -8.19 -11.42
C VAL A 154 0.11 -8.93 -12.65
N ARG A 155 0.76 -10.09 -12.47
CA ARG A 155 1.20 -10.91 -13.59
C ARG A 155 0.04 -11.37 -14.47
N LEU A 156 -1.09 -11.78 -13.87
CA LEU A 156 -2.29 -12.16 -14.61
C LEU A 156 -2.88 -10.99 -15.39
N LEU A 157 -2.95 -9.80 -14.78
CA LEU A 157 -3.45 -8.59 -15.43
C LEU A 157 -2.56 -8.18 -16.61
N LEU A 158 -1.24 -8.18 -16.44
CA LEU A 158 -0.28 -7.90 -17.51
C LEU A 158 -0.40 -8.92 -18.65
N ALA A 159 -0.49 -10.22 -18.34
CA ALA A 159 -0.70 -11.26 -19.33
C ALA A 159 -2.04 -11.12 -20.08
N ALA A 160 -3.06 -10.53 -19.46
CA ALA A 160 -4.35 -10.22 -20.05
C ALA A 160 -4.35 -8.87 -20.82
N GLY A 161 -3.22 -8.16 -20.90
CA GLY A 161 -3.08 -6.91 -21.65
C GLY A 161 -3.36 -5.64 -20.85
N ALA A 162 -3.27 -5.68 -19.51
CA ALA A 162 -3.27 -4.46 -18.72
C ALA A 162 -2.09 -3.56 -19.09
N ASP A 163 -2.34 -2.26 -19.22
CA ASP A 163 -1.30 -1.26 -19.49
C ASP A 163 -0.37 -1.10 -18.27
N PRO A 164 0.93 -1.38 -18.38
CA PRO A 164 1.90 -1.17 -17.28
C PRO A 164 2.08 0.33 -16.95
N ASN A 165 1.70 1.23 -17.86
CA ASN A 165 1.69 2.68 -17.68
C ASN A 165 0.31 3.22 -17.29
N ALA A 166 -0.61 2.35 -16.86
CA ALA A 166 -1.86 2.79 -16.26
C ALA A 166 -1.58 3.80 -15.14
N PHE A 167 -2.43 4.83 -15.05
CA PHE A 167 -2.26 5.92 -14.10
C PHE A 167 -3.60 6.50 -13.65
N TYR A 168 -3.56 7.25 -12.56
CA TYR A 168 -4.57 8.27 -12.25
C TYR A 168 -3.86 9.60 -11.92
N VAL A 169 -4.61 10.68 -11.83
CA VAL A 169 -4.11 11.98 -11.38
C VAL A 169 -4.76 12.29 -10.04
N ASN A 170 -3.96 12.64 -9.03
CA ASN A 170 -4.51 13.04 -7.73
C ASN A 170 -4.98 14.51 -7.74
N ASP A 171 -5.59 14.95 -6.64
CA ASP A 171 -6.16 16.31 -6.52
C ASP A 171 -5.09 17.42 -6.70
N ASP A 172 -3.83 17.09 -6.41
CA ASP A 172 -2.67 17.98 -6.52
C ASP A 172 -1.97 17.91 -7.90
N LYS A 173 -2.60 17.28 -8.90
CA LYS A 173 -2.10 17.11 -10.28
C LYS A 173 -0.81 16.30 -10.42
N TRP A 174 -0.49 15.46 -9.44
CA TRP A 174 0.60 14.49 -9.56
C TRP A 174 0.15 13.25 -10.32
N LEU A 175 1.03 12.78 -11.19
CA LEU A 175 0.84 11.54 -11.92
C LEU A 175 1.07 10.33 -10.99
N GLN A 176 0.11 9.41 -10.97
CA GLN A 176 0.13 8.24 -10.10
C GLN A 176 0.14 6.97 -10.96
N VAL A 177 1.31 6.61 -11.48
CA VAL A 177 1.53 5.43 -12.33
C VAL A 177 1.62 4.13 -11.54
N ALA A 178 1.32 2.99 -12.17
CA ALA A 178 1.45 1.67 -11.55
C ALA A 178 2.86 1.42 -10.95
N LEU A 179 3.91 1.87 -11.64
CA LEU A 179 5.30 1.78 -11.18
C LEU A 179 5.53 2.52 -9.86
N TYR A 180 4.86 3.66 -9.65
CA TYR A 180 4.93 4.42 -8.40
C TYR A 180 4.29 3.64 -7.25
N GLY A 181 3.15 2.98 -7.51
CA GLY A 181 2.53 2.06 -6.56
C GLY A 181 3.51 0.97 -6.10
N ALA A 182 4.23 0.35 -7.03
CA ALA A 182 5.17 -0.73 -6.72
C ALA A 182 6.43 -0.25 -5.98
N ALA A 183 7.13 0.74 -6.53
CA ALA A 183 8.43 1.17 -6.02
C ALA A 183 8.32 2.20 -4.89
N GLY A 184 7.48 3.24 -5.07
CA GLY A 184 7.35 4.36 -4.13
C GLY A 184 6.33 4.14 -3.01
N ILE A 185 5.28 3.35 -3.26
CA ILE A 185 4.26 3.05 -2.24
C ILE A 185 4.48 1.69 -1.58
N ALA A 186 4.84 0.63 -2.29
CA ALA A 186 5.06 -0.68 -1.66
C ALA A 186 6.51 -0.90 -1.25
N GLY A 187 7.47 -0.38 -2.04
CA GLY A 187 8.89 -0.72 -1.89
C GLY A 187 9.14 -2.18 -2.26
N ASP A 188 8.50 -2.66 -3.32
CA ASP A 188 8.49 -4.07 -3.73
C ASP A 188 9.36 -4.29 -4.98
N PRO A 189 10.59 -4.84 -4.84
CA PRO A 189 11.50 -5.01 -5.98
C PRO A 189 11.01 -6.00 -7.04
N GLU A 190 10.28 -7.04 -6.64
CA GLU A 190 9.81 -8.08 -7.56
C GLU A 190 8.69 -7.52 -8.45
N LEU A 191 7.74 -6.82 -7.84
CA LEU A 191 6.68 -6.13 -8.56
C LEU A 191 7.23 -5.00 -9.44
N THR A 192 8.21 -4.22 -8.94
CA THR A 192 8.88 -3.17 -9.70
C THR A 192 9.54 -3.75 -10.96
N ARG A 193 10.31 -4.84 -10.82
CA ARG A 193 10.93 -5.54 -11.96
C ARG A 193 9.89 -6.05 -12.96
N MET A 194 8.77 -6.58 -12.47
CA MET A 194 7.70 -7.09 -13.32
C MET A 194 7.08 -6.00 -14.20
N LEU A 195 6.79 -4.82 -13.62
CA LEU A 195 6.23 -3.69 -14.36
C LEU A 195 7.23 -3.13 -15.38
N LEU A 196 8.50 -2.97 -15.00
CA LEU A 196 9.55 -2.51 -15.91
C LEU A 196 9.75 -3.50 -17.08
N ALA A 197 9.77 -4.80 -16.80
CA ALA A 197 9.85 -5.84 -17.85
C ALA A 197 8.65 -5.84 -18.79
N ALA A 198 7.49 -5.36 -18.33
CA ALA A 198 6.30 -5.18 -19.16
C ALA A 198 6.29 -3.88 -19.97
N GLY A 199 7.25 -2.98 -19.76
CA GLY A 199 7.37 -1.70 -20.47
C GLY A 199 6.82 -0.49 -19.71
N ALA A 200 6.76 -0.55 -18.37
CA ALA A 200 6.53 0.66 -17.57
C ALA A 200 7.65 1.69 -17.81
N ASP A 201 7.28 2.93 -18.07
CA ASP A 201 8.19 4.06 -18.25
C ASP A 201 8.71 4.54 -16.88
N PRO A 202 10.04 4.48 -16.63
CA PRO A 202 10.61 4.93 -15.36
C PRO A 202 10.58 6.45 -15.16
N THR A 203 10.21 7.24 -16.18
CA THR A 203 10.22 8.71 -16.16
C THR A 203 8.82 9.34 -16.29
N ASP A 204 7.86 8.69 -16.98
CA ASP A 204 6.51 9.18 -17.34
C ASP A 204 6.20 10.62 -16.85
N ASP A 205 6.46 11.61 -17.72
CA ASP A 205 6.50 13.05 -17.40
C ASP A 205 5.52 13.87 -18.26
N ARG A 206 4.28 13.37 -18.37
CA ARG A 206 3.22 13.94 -19.23
C ARG A 206 3.09 15.46 -19.10
N GLU A 207 3.02 16.11 -20.25
CA GLU A 207 2.88 17.56 -20.34
C GLU A 207 1.68 18.08 -19.55
N GLY A 208 1.89 19.14 -18.77
CA GLY A 208 0.84 19.78 -17.96
C GLY A 208 0.56 19.10 -16.62
N LEU A 209 1.25 18.01 -16.29
CA LEU A 209 1.24 17.37 -14.97
C LEU A 209 2.60 17.52 -14.28
N HIS A 210 2.60 17.31 -12.97
CA HIS A 210 3.85 17.04 -12.28
C HIS A 210 4.33 15.63 -12.68
N GLY A 211 5.63 15.49 -12.98
CA GLY A 211 6.23 14.21 -13.37
C GLY A 211 6.05 13.15 -12.28
N ASN A 212 6.20 11.86 -12.63
CA ASN A 212 6.03 10.82 -11.64
C ASN A 212 7.09 10.90 -10.52
N GLU A 213 6.72 10.48 -9.31
CA GLU A 213 7.58 10.56 -8.12
C GLU A 213 8.18 9.18 -7.75
N VAL A 214 8.34 8.29 -8.74
CA VAL A 214 8.78 6.91 -8.53
C VAL A 214 10.13 6.87 -7.82
N LEU A 215 11.15 7.53 -8.40
CA LEU A 215 12.51 7.51 -7.88
C LEU A 215 12.62 8.31 -6.56
N TYR A 216 11.96 9.46 -6.49
CA TYR A 216 11.87 10.30 -5.30
C TYR A 216 11.37 9.55 -4.05
N HIS A 217 10.32 8.74 -4.19
CA HIS A 217 9.77 7.97 -3.07
C HIS A 217 10.45 6.61 -2.88
N ALA A 218 11.09 6.03 -3.91
CA ALA A 218 11.92 4.84 -3.73
C ALA A 218 13.07 5.10 -2.74
N CYS A 219 13.58 6.34 -2.68
CA CYS A 219 14.57 6.79 -1.70
C CYS A 219 14.13 6.70 -0.23
N GLU A 220 12.82 6.59 0.06
CA GLU A 220 12.32 6.50 1.44
C GLU A 220 12.54 5.12 2.06
N PHE A 221 12.81 4.10 1.24
CA PHE A 221 13.05 2.74 1.69
C PHE A 221 14.54 2.52 2.01
N PRO A 222 14.85 1.72 3.06
CA PRO A 222 16.24 1.37 3.36
C PRO A 222 16.92 0.55 2.27
N ASP A 223 16.17 -0.32 1.58
CA ASP A 223 16.66 -1.14 0.48
C ASP A 223 16.70 -0.32 -0.82
N PRO A 224 17.88 -0.11 -1.45
CA PRO A 224 18.00 0.68 -2.68
C PRO A 224 17.51 -0.04 -3.93
N THR A 225 17.11 -1.32 -3.85
CA THR A 225 16.83 -2.15 -5.03
C THR A 225 15.75 -1.55 -5.94
N CYS A 226 14.67 -0.98 -5.39
CA CYS A 226 13.64 -0.36 -6.23
C CYS A 226 14.18 0.87 -7.00
N ALA A 227 14.93 1.75 -6.32
CA ALA A 227 15.54 2.92 -6.94
C ALA A 227 16.55 2.51 -8.03
N MET A 228 17.40 1.53 -7.73
CA MET A 228 18.36 0.96 -8.68
C MET A 228 17.66 0.41 -9.93
N LEU A 229 16.59 -0.38 -9.77
CA LEU A 229 15.83 -0.94 -10.90
C LEU A 229 15.24 0.15 -11.80
N VAL A 230 14.75 1.23 -11.21
CA VAL A 230 14.18 2.37 -11.96
C VAL A 230 15.27 3.08 -12.77
N ILE A 231 16.44 3.30 -12.18
CA ILE A 231 17.58 3.91 -12.88
C ILE A 231 18.09 2.99 -13.99
N ASP A 232 18.28 1.70 -13.71
CA ASP A 232 18.73 0.68 -14.68
C ASP A 232 17.77 0.54 -15.88
N ALA A 233 16.48 0.82 -15.67
CA ALA A 233 15.48 0.81 -16.74
C ALA A 233 15.52 2.05 -17.65
N GLY A 234 16.45 2.97 -17.42
CA GLY A 234 16.63 4.17 -18.23
C GLY A 234 15.84 5.37 -17.71
N CYS A 235 15.68 5.51 -16.38
CA CYS A 235 15.19 6.76 -15.79
C CYS A 235 16.04 7.94 -16.28
N ARG A 236 15.38 9.04 -16.65
CA ARG A 236 16.05 10.19 -17.23
C ARG A 236 17.05 10.82 -16.23
N GLN A 237 18.23 11.18 -16.73
CA GLN A 237 19.36 11.60 -15.88
C GLN A 237 19.06 12.80 -14.98
N ASP A 238 18.21 13.74 -15.41
CA ASP A 238 17.81 14.89 -14.59
C ASP A 238 17.01 14.48 -13.34
N PHE A 239 16.22 13.41 -13.41
CA PHE A 239 15.55 12.84 -12.23
C PHE A 239 16.58 12.17 -11.31
N VAL A 240 17.53 11.41 -11.88
CA VAL A 240 18.61 10.77 -11.13
C VAL A 240 19.47 11.82 -10.38
N ASP A 241 19.84 12.91 -11.06
CA ASP A 241 20.60 14.01 -10.49
C ASP A 241 19.79 14.72 -9.37
N TYR A 242 18.49 14.99 -9.60
CA TYR A 242 17.61 15.61 -8.60
C TYR A 242 17.43 14.74 -7.34
N ASP A 243 17.22 13.44 -7.54
CA ASP A 243 16.89 12.52 -6.45
C ASP A 243 18.10 12.09 -5.60
N LEU A 244 19.33 12.41 -6.01
CA LEU A 244 20.49 12.35 -5.11
C LEU A 244 20.28 13.23 -3.88
N GLY A 245 19.76 14.44 -4.06
CA GLY A 245 19.38 15.33 -2.96
C GLY A 245 18.27 14.71 -2.09
N ARG A 246 17.33 13.97 -2.70
CA ARG A 246 16.30 13.23 -1.97
C ARG A 246 16.89 12.10 -1.12
N ALA A 247 17.82 11.32 -1.66
CA ALA A 247 18.50 10.23 -0.94
C ALA A 247 19.21 10.73 0.33
N LEU A 248 19.80 11.93 0.30
CA LEU A 248 20.46 12.57 1.44
C LEU A 248 19.50 12.95 2.59
N ASN A 249 18.18 12.92 2.37
CA ASN A 249 17.22 13.09 3.47
C ASN A 249 17.24 11.90 4.45
N PHE A 250 17.74 10.75 4.01
CA PHE A 250 17.76 9.49 4.77
C PHE A 250 19.19 9.08 5.13
N PRO A 251 19.42 8.38 6.26
CA PRO A 251 20.76 7.98 6.69
C PRO A 251 21.19 6.70 5.94
N ASN A 252 21.18 6.75 4.61
CA ASN A 252 21.41 5.60 3.73
C ASN A 252 22.60 5.85 2.79
N ALA A 253 23.81 5.51 3.25
CA ALA A 253 25.02 5.68 2.46
C ALA A 253 25.06 4.76 1.23
N GLU A 254 24.39 3.61 1.29
CA GLU A 254 24.32 2.66 0.18
C GLU A 254 23.46 3.23 -0.96
N MET A 255 22.31 3.83 -0.64
CA MET A 255 21.49 4.55 -1.63
C MET A 255 22.30 5.67 -2.30
N VAL A 256 22.98 6.52 -1.51
CA VAL A 256 23.80 7.61 -2.07
C VAL A 256 24.91 7.07 -2.97
N GLN A 257 25.59 6.00 -2.54
CA GLN A 257 26.62 5.34 -3.35
C GLN A 257 26.05 4.78 -4.65
N MET A 258 24.85 4.18 -4.60
CA MET A 258 24.14 3.69 -5.77
C MET A 258 23.87 4.83 -6.76
N PHE A 259 23.30 5.95 -6.32
CA PHE A 259 23.06 7.11 -7.19
C PHE A 259 24.37 7.61 -7.86
N CYS A 260 25.43 7.82 -7.09
CA CYS A 260 26.72 8.27 -7.62
C CYS A 260 27.31 7.26 -8.63
N THR A 261 27.16 5.96 -8.38
CA THR A 261 27.63 4.91 -9.29
C THR A 261 26.85 4.92 -10.61
N HIS A 262 25.58 5.34 -10.59
CA HIS A 262 24.76 5.54 -11.78
C HIS A 262 24.86 6.96 -12.36
N GLY A 263 25.95 7.67 -12.04
CA GLY A 263 26.30 8.94 -12.67
C GLY A 263 25.58 10.18 -12.12
N ALA A 264 24.87 10.06 -10.99
CA ALA A 264 24.29 11.23 -10.33
C ALA A 264 25.36 12.28 -10.02
N ARG A 265 25.17 13.51 -10.48
CA ARG A 265 26.14 14.59 -10.30
C ARG A 265 26.06 15.19 -8.90
N ALA A 266 27.01 14.80 -8.05
CA ALA A 266 27.19 15.40 -6.75
C ALA A 266 27.84 16.80 -6.87
N ASP A 267 27.36 17.76 -6.08
CA ASP A 267 27.87 19.14 -6.04
C ASP A 267 28.13 19.61 -4.59
N ALA A 268 28.61 20.84 -4.41
CA ALA A 268 28.84 21.42 -3.08
C ALA A 268 27.54 21.48 -2.25
N GLY A 269 26.39 21.72 -2.89
CA GLY A 269 25.09 21.73 -2.24
C GLY A 269 24.74 20.39 -1.59
N HIS A 270 25.03 19.29 -2.27
CA HIS A 270 24.88 17.94 -1.72
C HIS A 270 25.78 17.69 -0.50
N LEU A 271 27.05 18.13 -0.54
CA LEU A 271 27.95 18.03 0.62
C LEU A 271 27.45 18.85 1.81
N HIS A 272 27.03 20.10 1.57
CA HIS A 272 26.43 20.95 2.59
C HIS A 272 25.18 20.31 3.20
N GLN A 273 24.29 19.77 2.37
CA GLN A 273 23.09 19.06 2.82
C GLN A 273 23.46 17.84 3.68
N ALA A 274 24.44 17.04 3.25
CA ALA A 274 24.86 15.85 3.97
C ALA A 274 25.42 16.19 5.38
N VAL A 275 26.24 17.24 5.49
CA VAL A 275 26.76 17.74 6.76
C VAL A 275 25.63 18.31 7.64
N TRP A 276 24.77 19.17 7.07
CA TRP A 276 23.66 19.78 7.80
C TRP A 276 22.69 18.74 8.36
N ARG A 277 22.41 17.68 7.60
CA ARG A 277 21.57 16.54 8.02
C ARG A 277 22.31 15.53 8.89
N ARG A 278 23.58 15.76 9.24
CA ARG A 278 24.40 14.85 10.05
C ARG A 278 24.45 13.44 9.46
N ARG A 279 24.61 13.33 8.13
CA ARG A 279 24.81 12.03 7.46
C ARG A 279 26.12 11.40 7.94
N PRO A 280 26.22 10.05 7.95
CA PRO A 280 27.41 9.38 8.44
C PRO A 280 28.64 9.75 7.60
N PRO A 281 29.86 9.73 8.16
CA PRO A 281 31.08 10.07 7.43
C PRO A 281 31.26 9.32 6.10
N ARG A 282 30.78 8.07 6.04
CA ARG A 282 30.76 7.29 4.79
C ARG A 282 29.98 7.98 3.66
N THR A 283 28.85 8.64 3.95
CA THR A 283 28.10 9.40 2.94
C THR A 283 28.91 10.58 2.42
N ILE A 284 29.63 11.27 3.30
CA ILE A 284 30.50 12.39 2.89
C ILE A 284 31.62 11.88 2.00
N ALA A 285 32.27 10.77 2.38
CA ALA A 285 33.31 10.14 1.56
C ALA A 285 32.79 9.76 0.17
N VAL A 286 31.60 9.13 0.09
CA VAL A 286 30.98 8.78 -1.20
C VAL A 286 30.77 10.01 -2.09
N LEU A 287 30.28 11.13 -1.55
CA LEU A 287 30.09 12.36 -2.33
C LEU A 287 31.42 12.94 -2.83
N LEU A 288 32.46 12.93 -1.99
CA LEU A 288 33.80 13.40 -2.37
C LEU A 288 34.43 12.49 -3.44
N ASP A 289 34.31 11.17 -3.29
CA ASP A 289 34.78 10.18 -4.26
C ASP A 289 34.03 10.31 -5.60
N ALA A 290 32.77 10.74 -5.56
CA ALA A 290 31.96 11.07 -6.74
C ALA A 290 32.29 12.44 -7.36
N GLY A 291 33.26 13.18 -6.81
CA GLY A 291 33.75 14.44 -7.36
C GLY A 291 33.02 15.70 -6.86
N ALA A 292 32.27 15.62 -5.77
CA ALA A 292 31.64 16.80 -5.19
C ALA A 292 32.70 17.82 -4.72
N PRO A 293 32.62 19.09 -5.16
CA PRO A 293 33.56 20.14 -4.76
C PRO A 293 33.37 20.55 -3.29
N ILE A 294 34.49 20.85 -2.61
CA ILE A 294 34.51 21.26 -1.19
C ILE A 294 34.29 22.78 -1.04
N ASP A 295 34.52 23.55 -2.11
CA ASP A 295 34.56 25.02 -2.13
C ASP A 295 33.21 25.71 -2.36
#